data_AF-A0A833TJX3-F1
#
_entry.id   AF-A0A833TJX3-F1
#
_cell.length_a   1.000
_cell.length_b   1.000
_cell.length_c   1.000
_cell.angle_alpha   90.00
_cell.angle_beta   90.00
_cell.angle_gamma   90.00
#
_symmetry.space_group_name_H-M   'P 1'
#
loop_
_entity.id
_entity.type
_entity.pdbx_description
1 polymer ?
#
loop_
_entity_poly.entity_id
_entity_poly.type
_entity_poly.pdbx_seq_one_letter_code
_entity_poly.pdbx_strand_id
1 'polypeptide(L)'
;MGSGIAIWQVIILTIYSMYQIMDELTLQTSLSQPIWAGIIAGLVMGDLKTGLIIGGSLQLTVLGVGTFGGASKIDANSGTVMATAFAIGTGMKPEVAVAALGVPVASLMIQTDIVARFANTFFQHRIDKLIDEENYSGIERNYLYGYLPWTLSRGIPVFLALAFGGPFVRTAVDYMNTNLAWLSNGLATAGALLPAVGFAILLRYLPVKKHWPYLILGFVITAMLSTIYGNVTLLGTTIAGMNAKFTTVFANLPMLGIALIGFALAAMQYNRSVKESNLVAAQPKQNAGATDLDEQDGEIHGDEL
;
A
#
# COMPACT_ATOMS: atom_id res chain seq x y z
N MET A 1 -10.54 -31.24 -13.77
CA MET A 1 -10.06 -29.86 -13.54
C MET A 1 -9.06 -29.92 -12.40
N GLY A 2 -7.84 -30.32 -12.72
CA GLY A 2 -6.72 -30.35 -11.80
C GLY A 2 -5.66 -29.42 -12.37
N SER A 3 -5.42 -28.29 -11.73
CA SER A 3 -4.36 -27.39 -12.11
C SER A 3 -3.95 -26.61 -10.87
N GLY A 4 -3.04 -27.20 -10.10
CA GLY A 4 -2.24 -26.43 -9.16
C GLY A 4 -1.41 -25.39 -9.91
N ILE A 5 -0.86 -24.43 -9.18
CA ILE A 5 0.01 -23.38 -9.72
C ILE A 5 1.15 -24.05 -10.49
N ALA A 6 1.30 -23.70 -11.78
CA ALA A 6 2.30 -24.32 -12.64
C ALA A 6 3.71 -23.85 -12.24
N ILE A 7 4.72 -24.72 -12.40
CA ILE A 7 6.10 -24.43 -11.99
C ILE A 7 6.65 -23.14 -12.63
N TRP A 8 6.27 -22.85 -13.88
CA TRP A 8 6.68 -21.64 -14.57
C TRP A 8 6.03 -20.38 -13.96
N GLN A 9 4.79 -20.47 -13.48
CA GLN A 9 4.11 -19.39 -12.75
C GLN A 9 4.82 -19.13 -11.43
N VAL A 10 5.18 -20.19 -10.70
CA VAL A 10 5.95 -20.10 -9.45
C VAL A 10 7.26 -19.37 -9.68
N ILE A 11 8.02 -19.77 -10.72
CA ILE A 11 9.31 -19.16 -11.03
C ILE A 11 9.16 -17.68 -11.40
N ILE A 12 8.22 -17.32 -12.27
CA ILE A 12 8.01 -15.93 -12.68
C ILE A 12 7.59 -15.07 -11.48
N LEU A 13 6.65 -15.53 -10.67
CA LEU A 13 6.17 -14.80 -9.50
C LEU A 13 7.27 -14.64 -8.45
N THR A 14 8.11 -15.66 -8.27
CA THR A 14 9.28 -15.60 -7.37
C THR A 14 10.28 -14.55 -7.84
N ILE A 15 10.68 -14.60 -9.11
CA ILE A 15 11.62 -13.63 -9.69
C ILE A 15 11.04 -12.21 -9.61
N TYR A 16 9.75 -12.07 -9.87
CA TYR A 16 9.06 -10.79 -9.75
C TYR A 16 9.08 -10.26 -8.32
N SER A 17 8.80 -11.08 -7.30
CA SER A 17 8.90 -10.66 -5.90
C SER A 17 10.33 -10.29 -5.48
N MET A 18 11.35 -10.97 -6.04
CA MET A 18 12.76 -10.58 -5.86
C MET A 18 13.04 -9.22 -6.50
N TYR A 19 12.50 -8.94 -7.69
CA TYR A 19 12.63 -7.65 -8.35
C TYR A 19 11.92 -6.53 -7.58
N GLN A 20 10.73 -6.78 -7.03
CA GLN A 20 9.96 -5.75 -6.32
C GLN A 20 10.70 -5.15 -5.13
N ILE A 21 11.37 -5.97 -4.33
CA ILE A 21 12.15 -5.46 -3.20
C ILE A 21 13.38 -4.68 -3.67
N MET A 22 13.95 -5.02 -4.82
CA MET A 22 15.06 -4.25 -5.42
C MET A 22 14.59 -2.89 -5.92
N ASP A 23 13.47 -2.87 -6.63
CA ASP A 23 12.85 -1.62 -7.09
C ASP A 23 12.51 -0.71 -5.91
N GLU A 24 11.95 -1.27 -4.84
CA GLU A 24 11.58 -0.51 -3.63
C GLU A 24 12.78 0.17 -2.95
N LEU A 25 13.96 -0.46 -2.99
CA LEU A 25 15.17 0.03 -2.31
C LEU A 25 16.06 0.92 -3.19
N THR A 26 15.92 0.86 -4.52
CA THR A 26 16.87 1.49 -5.46
C THR A 26 16.21 2.56 -6.33
N LEU A 27 15.55 2.14 -7.40
CA LEU A 27 15.04 3.00 -8.46
C LEU A 27 13.68 3.61 -8.11
N GLN A 28 12.92 2.96 -7.22
CA GLN A 28 11.57 3.33 -6.82
C GLN A 28 10.70 3.72 -8.03
N THR A 29 10.64 2.84 -9.03
CA THR A 29 9.86 3.08 -10.26
C THR A 29 8.35 3.04 -10.03
N SER A 30 7.92 2.90 -8.77
CA SER A 30 6.53 2.70 -8.34
C SER A 30 5.93 1.36 -8.77
N LEU A 31 6.71 0.45 -9.37
CA LEU A 31 6.32 -0.93 -9.67
C LEU A 31 6.28 -1.80 -8.39
N SER A 32 6.98 -1.37 -7.34
CA SER A 32 6.96 -1.89 -5.97
C SER A 32 5.68 -1.57 -5.19
N GLN A 33 4.51 -1.60 -5.84
CA GLN A 33 3.21 -1.35 -5.19
C GLN A 33 2.28 -2.56 -5.31
N PRO A 34 1.42 -2.82 -4.29
CA PRO A 34 0.47 -3.93 -4.31
C PRO A 34 -0.41 -3.97 -5.57
N ILE A 35 -0.81 -2.82 -6.12
CA ILE A 35 -1.60 -2.80 -7.35
C ILE A 35 -0.87 -3.43 -8.54
N TRP A 36 0.43 -3.14 -8.70
CA TRP A 36 1.25 -3.74 -9.76
C TRP A 36 1.52 -5.22 -9.48
N ALA A 37 1.70 -5.57 -8.20
CA ALA A 37 1.80 -6.96 -7.77
C ALA A 37 0.56 -7.77 -8.18
N GLY A 38 -0.63 -7.21 -7.97
CA GLY A 38 -1.90 -7.82 -8.37
C GLY A 38 -2.08 -7.91 -9.88
N ILE A 39 -1.66 -6.89 -10.63
CA ILE A 39 -1.69 -6.92 -12.10
C ILE A 39 -0.80 -8.05 -12.64
N ILE A 40 0.47 -8.08 -12.23
CA ILE A 40 1.43 -9.05 -12.76
C ILE A 40 1.06 -10.46 -12.32
N ALA A 41 0.68 -10.66 -11.05
CA ALA A 41 0.22 -11.96 -10.59
C ALA A 41 -1.08 -12.40 -11.27
N GLY A 42 -2.05 -11.50 -11.45
CA GLY A 42 -3.29 -11.79 -12.18
C GLY A 42 -3.05 -12.19 -13.63
N LEU A 43 -2.14 -11.51 -14.33
CA LEU A 43 -1.74 -11.85 -15.70
C LEU A 43 -1.08 -13.23 -15.78
N VAL A 44 -0.13 -13.52 -14.88
CA VAL A 44 0.57 -14.81 -14.84
C VAL A 44 -0.39 -15.96 -14.51
N MET A 45 -1.38 -15.71 -13.66
CA MET A 45 -2.37 -16.69 -13.23
C MET A 45 -3.58 -16.82 -14.17
N GLY A 46 -3.77 -15.87 -15.10
CA GLY A 46 -4.84 -15.89 -16.11
C GLY A 46 -6.15 -15.22 -15.70
N ASP A 47 -6.22 -14.58 -14.53
CA ASP A 47 -7.38 -13.77 -14.10
C ASP A 47 -6.92 -12.41 -13.56
N LEU A 48 -6.88 -11.45 -14.49
CA LEU A 48 -6.50 -10.07 -14.19
C LEU A 48 -7.52 -9.37 -13.27
N LYS A 49 -8.80 -9.72 -13.35
CA LYS A 49 -9.84 -9.05 -12.54
C LYS A 49 -9.65 -9.40 -11.08
N THR A 50 -9.46 -10.67 -10.76
CA THR A 50 -9.17 -11.13 -9.39
C THR A 50 -7.87 -10.51 -8.88
N GLY A 51 -6.81 -10.48 -9.69
CA GLY A 51 -5.55 -9.84 -9.32
C GLY A 51 -5.67 -8.33 -9.04
N LEU A 52 -6.42 -7.59 -9.86
CA LEU A 52 -6.67 -6.16 -9.65
C LEU A 52 -7.48 -5.88 -8.38
N ILE A 53 -8.48 -6.71 -8.07
CA ILE A 53 -9.28 -6.56 -6.84
C ILE A 53 -8.38 -6.76 -5.63
N ILE A 54 -7.61 -7.86 -5.59
CA ILE A 54 -6.72 -8.17 -4.45
C ILE A 54 -5.64 -7.09 -4.30
N GLY A 55 -4.97 -6.71 -5.39
CA GLY A 55 -3.93 -5.68 -5.38
C GLY A 55 -4.46 -4.31 -4.97
N GLY A 56 -5.64 -3.91 -5.45
CA GLY A 56 -6.30 -2.67 -5.04
C GLY A 56 -6.70 -2.68 -3.57
N SER A 57 -7.27 -3.78 -3.07
CA SER A 57 -7.65 -3.92 -1.66
C SER A 57 -6.42 -3.86 -0.74
N LEU A 58 -5.33 -4.55 -1.08
CA LEU A 58 -4.11 -4.49 -0.28
C LEU A 58 -3.42 -3.12 -0.40
N GLN A 59 -3.44 -2.48 -1.57
CA GLN A 59 -2.97 -1.10 -1.73
C GLN A 59 -3.66 -0.16 -0.74
N LEU A 60 -4.99 -0.24 -0.64
CA LEU A 60 -5.78 0.58 0.27
C LEU A 60 -5.49 0.25 1.75
N THR A 61 -5.19 -1.00 2.05
CA THR A 61 -4.88 -1.45 3.43
C THR A 61 -3.52 -0.93 3.91
N VAL A 62 -2.55 -0.80 3.01
CA VAL A 62 -1.19 -0.34 3.36
C VAL A 62 -0.99 1.16 3.20
N LEU A 63 -2.06 1.89 2.91
CA LEU A 63 -2.03 3.34 2.94
C LEU A 63 -1.53 3.82 4.30
N GLY A 64 -0.47 4.63 4.29
CA GLY A 64 0.14 5.19 5.50
C GLY A 64 1.09 4.26 6.24
N VAL A 65 1.27 3.03 5.75
CA VAL A 65 2.27 2.10 6.29
C VAL A 65 3.59 2.34 5.57
N GLY A 66 4.52 3.01 6.25
CA GLY A 66 5.85 3.36 5.75
C GLY A 66 6.96 2.85 6.68
N THR A 67 8.19 2.82 6.16
CA THR A 67 9.39 2.58 6.99
C THR A 67 9.86 3.92 7.55
N PHE A 68 9.79 4.10 8.86
CA PHE A 68 10.29 5.29 9.55
C PHE A 68 11.41 4.89 10.50
N GLY A 69 12.55 5.60 10.48
CA GLY A 69 13.68 5.33 11.38
C GLY A 69 14.27 3.92 11.27
N GLY A 70 14.23 3.29 10.09
CA GLY A 70 14.74 1.93 9.89
C GLY A 70 13.79 0.82 10.35
N ALA A 71 12.59 1.15 10.85
CA ALA A 71 11.57 0.16 11.19
C ALA A 71 11.06 -0.59 9.95
N SER A 72 10.95 -1.91 10.08
CA SER A 72 10.34 -2.77 9.06
C SER A 72 8.84 -2.50 8.95
N LYS A 73 8.33 -2.51 7.73
CA LYS A 73 6.91 -2.37 7.42
C LYS A 73 6.36 -3.68 6.83
N ILE A 74 5.04 -3.83 6.86
CA ILE A 74 4.37 -4.97 6.20
C ILE A 74 4.77 -5.03 4.72
N ASP A 75 5.05 -6.24 4.23
CA ASP A 75 5.35 -6.48 2.83
C ASP A 75 4.08 -6.89 2.08
N ALA A 76 3.28 -5.87 1.73
CA ALA A 76 2.04 -6.09 0.98
C ALA A 76 2.26 -6.46 -0.49
N ASN A 77 3.45 -6.24 -1.04
CA ASN A 77 3.79 -6.64 -2.40
C ASN A 77 3.81 -8.17 -2.49
N SER A 78 4.65 -8.81 -1.68
CA SER A 78 4.74 -10.26 -1.59
C SER A 78 3.42 -10.88 -1.12
N GLY A 79 2.73 -10.24 -0.17
CA GLY A 79 1.39 -10.65 0.28
C GLY A 79 0.36 -10.66 -0.85
N THR A 80 0.39 -9.66 -1.73
CA THR A 80 -0.52 -9.59 -2.90
C THR A 80 -0.20 -10.67 -3.92
N VAL A 81 1.08 -10.91 -4.23
CA VAL A 81 1.49 -11.95 -5.16
C VAL A 81 0.96 -13.32 -4.70
N MET A 82 1.21 -13.66 -3.43
CA MET A 82 0.77 -14.93 -2.86
C MET A 82 -0.75 -15.04 -2.77
N ALA A 83 -1.44 -14.01 -2.25
CA ALA A 83 -2.90 -14.00 -2.15
C ALA A 83 -3.57 -14.14 -3.52
N THR A 84 -3.04 -13.47 -4.55
CA THR A 84 -3.57 -13.54 -5.92
C THR A 84 -3.37 -14.93 -6.52
N ALA A 85 -2.16 -15.49 -6.40
CA ALA A 85 -1.86 -16.82 -6.92
C ALA A 85 -2.71 -17.92 -6.28
N PHE A 86 -2.89 -17.88 -4.96
CA PHE A 86 -3.75 -18.83 -4.27
C PHE A 86 -5.23 -18.59 -4.54
N ALA A 87 -5.70 -17.33 -4.57
CA ALA A 87 -7.11 -17.04 -4.84
C ALA A 87 -7.55 -17.60 -6.20
N ILE A 88 -6.75 -17.36 -7.24
CA ILE A 88 -7.04 -17.85 -8.59
C ILE A 88 -6.86 -19.37 -8.65
N GLY A 89 -5.81 -19.90 -8.03
CA GLY A 89 -5.52 -21.35 -8.03
C GLY A 89 -6.54 -22.21 -7.28
N THR A 90 -7.19 -21.67 -6.24
CA THR A 90 -8.20 -22.39 -5.43
C THR A 90 -9.63 -21.89 -5.64
N GLY A 91 -9.84 -20.89 -6.51
CA GLY A 91 -11.16 -20.27 -6.70
C GLY A 91 -11.70 -19.56 -5.45
N MET A 92 -10.82 -19.04 -4.59
CA MET A 92 -11.24 -18.28 -3.40
C MET A 92 -11.77 -16.91 -3.81
N LYS A 93 -12.80 -16.41 -3.11
CA LYS A 93 -13.28 -15.04 -3.28
C LYS A 93 -12.15 -14.04 -2.98
N PRO A 94 -11.95 -12.99 -3.81
CA PRO A 94 -10.88 -12.01 -3.62
C PRO A 94 -10.85 -11.40 -2.21
N GLU A 95 -12.00 -11.04 -1.65
CA GLU A 95 -12.11 -10.38 -0.34
C GLU A 95 -11.65 -11.31 0.80
N VAL A 96 -12.00 -12.59 0.68
CA VAL A 96 -11.55 -13.63 1.60
C VAL A 96 -10.05 -13.83 1.45
N ALA A 97 -9.52 -13.86 0.24
CA ALA A 97 -8.08 -14.03 -0.01
C ALA A 97 -7.25 -12.88 0.58
N VAL A 98 -7.72 -11.64 0.46
CA VAL A 98 -7.06 -10.48 1.06
C VAL A 98 -6.94 -10.63 2.59
N ALA A 99 -8.03 -11.01 3.26
CA ALA A 99 -8.03 -11.09 4.73
C ALA A 99 -7.43 -12.39 5.28
N ALA A 100 -7.63 -13.52 4.60
CA ALA A 100 -7.15 -14.85 5.01
C ALA A 100 -5.66 -15.05 4.74
N LEU A 101 -5.19 -14.54 3.59
CA LEU A 101 -3.85 -14.80 3.09
C LEU A 101 -3.07 -13.49 2.99
N GLY A 102 -3.60 -12.50 2.27
CA GLY A 102 -2.89 -11.26 1.94
C GLY A 102 -2.29 -10.55 3.14
N VAL A 103 -3.14 -10.14 4.09
CA VAL A 103 -2.69 -9.38 5.29
C VAL A 103 -1.82 -10.23 6.23
N PRO A 104 -2.20 -11.47 6.62
CA PRO A 104 -1.37 -12.28 7.49
C PRO A 104 0.00 -12.58 6.88
N VAL A 105 0.05 -12.93 5.59
CA VAL A 105 1.30 -13.21 4.88
C VAL A 105 2.16 -11.94 4.78
N ALA A 106 1.58 -10.80 4.43
CA ALA A 106 2.30 -9.52 4.40
C ALA A 106 2.92 -9.15 5.76
N SER A 107 2.23 -9.48 6.86
CA SER A 107 2.73 -9.32 8.22
C SER A 107 3.85 -10.30 8.54
N LEU A 108 3.72 -11.58 8.17
CA LEU A 108 4.77 -12.58 8.37
C LEU A 108 6.07 -12.22 7.64
N MET A 109 5.96 -11.62 6.46
CA MET A 109 7.10 -11.14 5.69
C MET A 109 7.90 -10.00 6.36
N ILE A 110 7.38 -9.39 7.43
CA ILE A 110 8.19 -8.50 8.29
C ILE A 110 9.37 -9.26 8.89
N GLN A 111 9.18 -10.52 9.28
CA GLN A 111 10.25 -11.30 9.90
C GLN A 111 11.37 -11.58 8.89
N THR A 112 11.02 -11.87 7.65
CA THR A 112 12.00 -12.06 6.58
C THR A 112 12.70 -10.76 6.20
N ASP A 113 12.02 -9.62 6.33
CA ASP A 113 12.64 -8.29 6.20
C ASP A 113 13.70 -8.04 7.26
N ILE A 114 13.37 -8.32 8.52
CA ILE A 114 14.29 -8.18 9.65
C ILE A 114 15.52 -9.06 9.43
N VAL A 115 15.33 -10.32 9.03
CA VAL A 115 16.43 -11.25 8.70
C VAL A 115 17.28 -10.72 7.54
N ALA A 116 16.67 -10.15 6.50
CA ALA A 116 17.40 -9.56 5.37
C ALA A 116 18.31 -8.42 5.84
N ARG A 117 17.79 -7.53 6.68
CA ARG A 117 18.54 -6.42 7.27
C ARG A 117 19.72 -6.92 8.10
N PHE A 118 19.48 -7.89 8.98
CA PHE A 118 20.56 -8.51 9.77
C PHE A 118 21.61 -9.17 8.88
N ALA A 119 21.20 -9.97 7.89
CA ALA A 119 22.14 -10.59 6.96
C ALA A 119 22.93 -9.55 6.14
N ASN A 120 22.32 -8.41 5.82
CA ASN A 120 22.99 -7.34 5.09
C ASN A 120 24.10 -6.65 5.92
N THR A 121 23.98 -6.64 7.26
CA THR A 121 25.05 -6.10 8.12
C THR A 121 26.38 -6.84 7.95
N PHE A 122 26.36 -8.13 7.60
CA PHE A 122 27.59 -8.89 7.31
C PHE A 122 28.37 -8.28 6.14
N PHE A 123 27.67 -7.86 5.08
CA PHE A 123 28.30 -7.20 3.93
C PHE A 123 28.79 -5.80 4.28
N GLN A 124 28.08 -5.09 5.16
CA GLN A 124 28.50 -3.77 5.65
C GLN A 124 29.82 -3.84 6.42
N HIS A 125 29.97 -4.75 7.39
CA HIS A 125 31.24 -4.94 8.11
C HIS A 125 32.41 -5.34 7.19
N ARG A 126 32.11 -6.02 6.07
CA ARG A 126 33.12 -6.35 5.06
C ARG A 126 33.52 -5.13 4.23
N ILE A 127 32.57 -4.23 3.94
CA ILE A 127 32.84 -2.95 3.29
C ILE A 127 33.74 -2.10 4.18
N ASP A 128 33.47 -2.03 5.49
CA ASP A 128 34.28 -1.24 6.44
C ASP A 128 35.76 -1.66 6.39
N LYS A 129 36.05 -2.96 6.41
CA LYS A 129 37.42 -3.48 6.28
C LYS A 129 38.07 -3.14 4.93
N LEU A 130 37.29 -3.13 3.86
CA LEU A 130 37.80 -2.83 2.51
C LEU A 130 38.03 -1.34 2.30
N ILE A 131 37.38 -0.49 3.09
CA ILE A 131 37.65 0.96 3.14
C ILE A 131 39.03 1.20 3.77
N ASP A 132 39.35 0.53 4.88
CA ASP A 132 40.66 0.63 5.52
C ASP A 132 41.82 0.17 4.60
N GLU A 133 41.53 -0.76 3.69
CA GLU A 133 42.46 -1.28 2.69
C GLU A 133 42.49 -0.46 1.38
N GLU A 134 41.70 0.62 1.28
CA GLU A 134 41.51 1.45 0.07
C GLU A 134 41.13 0.64 -1.20
N ASN A 135 40.48 -0.51 -1.02
CA ASN A 135 40.13 -1.42 -2.10
C ASN A 135 38.75 -1.11 -2.71
N TYR A 136 38.71 -0.09 -3.57
CA TYR A 136 37.48 0.38 -4.21
C TYR A 136 36.71 -0.72 -5.00
N SER A 137 37.42 -1.60 -5.73
CA SER A 137 36.76 -2.69 -6.48
C SER A 137 36.10 -3.71 -5.55
N GLY A 138 36.70 -3.95 -4.37
CA GLY A 138 36.12 -4.79 -3.33
C GLY A 138 34.84 -4.19 -2.74
N ILE A 139 34.82 -2.86 -2.53
CA ILE A 139 33.67 -2.13 -2.00
C ILE A 139 32.49 -2.25 -2.98
N GLU A 140 32.69 -1.95 -4.27
CA GLU A 140 31.66 -2.04 -5.31
C GLU A 140 31.03 -3.44 -5.38
N ARG A 141 31.86 -4.49 -5.34
CA ARG A 141 31.38 -5.88 -5.36
C ARG A 141 30.55 -6.23 -4.13
N ASN A 142 30.99 -5.83 -2.93
CA ASN A 142 30.26 -6.13 -1.69
C ASN A 142 28.97 -5.32 -1.57
N TYR A 143 28.96 -4.10 -2.09
CA TYR A 143 27.73 -3.33 -2.24
C TYR A 143 26.71 -4.08 -3.10
N LEU A 144 27.12 -4.62 -4.26
CA LEU A 144 26.24 -5.44 -5.10
C LEU A 144 25.82 -6.75 -4.42
N TYR A 145 26.71 -7.39 -3.65
CA TYR A 145 26.34 -8.58 -2.89
C TYR A 145 25.31 -8.31 -1.79
N GLY A 146 25.24 -7.08 -1.29
CA GLY A 146 24.19 -6.65 -0.36
C GLY A 146 22.77 -6.82 -0.91
N TYR A 147 22.59 -6.87 -2.24
CA TYR A 147 21.28 -7.17 -2.85
C TYR A 147 20.82 -8.63 -2.65
N LEU A 148 21.74 -9.56 -2.39
CA LEU A 148 21.40 -10.98 -2.22
C LEU A 148 20.51 -11.22 -0.99
N PRO A 149 20.85 -10.76 0.23
CA PRO A 149 19.96 -10.85 1.39
C PRO A 149 18.53 -10.35 1.13
N TRP A 150 18.40 -9.20 0.47
CA TRP A 150 17.12 -8.59 0.18
C TRP A 150 16.30 -9.41 -0.83
N THR A 151 16.88 -9.78 -1.97
CA THR A 151 16.18 -10.58 -2.97
C THR A 151 15.78 -11.95 -2.41
N LEU A 152 16.69 -12.64 -1.73
CA LEU A 152 16.42 -13.95 -1.14
C LEU A 152 15.36 -13.89 -0.04
N SER A 153 15.29 -12.80 0.72
CA SER A 153 14.28 -12.65 1.78
C SER A 153 12.84 -12.66 1.26
N ARG A 154 12.61 -12.29 -0.01
CA ARG A 154 11.28 -12.35 -0.67
C ARG A 154 11.16 -13.55 -1.57
N GLY A 155 12.22 -13.86 -2.32
CA GLY A 155 12.25 -14.99 -3.24
C GLY A 155 12.03 -16.33 -2.54
N ILE A 156 12.75 -16.60 -1.43
CA ILE A 156 12.65 -17.89 -0.75
C ILE A 156 11.24 -18.13 -0.19
N PRO A 157 10.62 -17.21 0.59
CA PRO A 157 9.29 -17.46 1.13
C PRO A 157 8.22 -17.54 0.04
N VAL A 158 8.27 -16.67 -0.99
CA VAL A 158 7.30 -16.72 -2.10
C VAL A 158 7.43 -18.03 -2.87
N PHE A 159 8.65 -18.46 -3.16
CA PHE A 159 8.88 -19.75 -3.83
C PHE A 159 8.36 -20.92 -3.00
N LEU A 160 8.70 -20.99 -1.72
CA LEU A 160 8.27 -22.06 -0.83
C LEU A 160 6.75 -22.09 -0.69
N ALA A 161 6.13 -20.93 -0.50
CA ALA A 161 4.69 -20.81 -0.42
C ALA A 161 4.03 -21.30 -1.72
N LEU A 162 4.40 -20.76 -2.87
CA LEU A 162 3.73 -21.10 -4.13
C LEU A 162 4.01 -22.53 -4.60
N ALA A 163 5.21 -23.06 -4.35
CA ALA A 163 5.59 -24.43 -4.73
C ALA A 163 4.94 -25.50 -3.84
N PHE A 164 4.91 -25.28 -2.52
CA PHE A 164 4.50 -26.31 -1.55
C PHE A 164 3.20 -26.00 -0.81
N GLY A 165 2.74 -24.75 -0.82
CA GLY A 165 1.54 -24.31 -0.11
C GLY A 165 0.23 -24.67 -0.78
N GLY A 166 0.25 -25.02 -2.08
CA GLY A 166 -0.97 -25.34 -2.85
C GLY A 166 -1.90 -26.37 -2.19
N PRO A 167 -1.40 -27.57 -1.80
CA PRO A 167 -2.22 -28.57 -1.12
C PRO A 167 -2.79 -28.08 0.22
N PHE A 168 -1.97 -27.43 1.05
CA PHE A 168 -2.40 -26.92 2.35
C PHE A 168 -3.48 -25.84 2.22
N VAL A 169 -3.26 -24.87 1.34
CA VAL A 169 -4.22 -23.79 1.10
C VAL A 169 -5.51 -24.35 0.52
N ARG A 170 -5.45 -25.30 -0.41
CA ARG A 170 -6.65 -25.92 -0.98
C ARG A 170 -7.46 -26.68 0.07
N THR A 171 -6.82 -27.48 0.93
CA THR A 171 -7.52 -28.15 2.04
C THR A 171 -8.15 -27.15 2.99
N ALA A 172 -7.46 -26.05 3.31
CA ALA A 172 -8.01 -24.98 4.13
C ALA A 172 -9.23 -24.30 3.47
N VAL A 173 -9.17 -24.02 2.16
CA VAL A 173 -10.29 -23.43 1.39
C VAL A 173 -11.49 -24.36 1.34
N ASP A 174 -11.27 -25.64 1.01
CA ASP A 174 -12.33 -26.63 0.87
C ASP A 174 -13.03 -26.86 2.22
N TYR A 175 -12.27 -26.91 3.31
CA TYR A 175 -12.81 -26.99 4.67
C TYR A 175 -13.59 -25.72 5.05
N MET A 176 -13.07 -24.55 4.68
CA MET A 176 -13.70 -23.26 4.98
C MET A 176 -15.03 -23.07 4.25
N ASN A 177 -15.11 -23.47 2.97
CA ASN A 177 -16.33 -23.38 2.18
C ASN A 177 -17.39 -24.42 2.60
N THR A 178 -16.98 -25.59 3.10
CA THR A 178 -17.92 -26.67 3.45
C THR A 178 -18.40 -26.56 4.90
N ASN A 179 -17.49 -26.39 5.85
CA ASN A 179 -17.77 -26.52 7.28
C ASN A 179 -17.78 -25.18 8.05
N LEU A 180 -17.21 -24.12 7.47
CA LEU A 180 -17.02 -22.83 8.14
C LEU A 180 -17.47 -21.65 7.27
N ALA A 181 -18.64 -21.76 6.64
CA ALA A 181 -19.19 -20.66 5.83
C ALA A 181 -19.33 -19.35 6.62
N TRP A 182 -19.61 -19.43 7.93
CA TRP A 182 -19.64 -18.27 8.83
C TRP A 182 -18.29 -17.56 8.91
N LEU A 183 -17.18 -18.32 8.94
CA LEU A 183 -15.82 -17.78 8.98
C LEU A 183 -15.45 -17.15 7.64
N SER A 184 -15.78 -17.81 6.52
CA SER A 184 -15.57 -17.28 5.17
C SER A 184 -16.29 -15.94 4.99
N ASN A 185 -17.55 -15.85 5.41
CA ASN A 185 -18.33 -14.60 5.36
C ASN A 185 -17.79 -13.53 6.32
N GLY A 186 -17.38 -13.91 7.53
CA GLY A 186 -16.75 -13.00 8.49
C GLY A 186 -15.44 -12.42 7.95
N LEU A 187 -14.63 -13.25 7.29
CA LEU A 187 -13.34 -12.88 6.72
C LEU A 187 -13.49 -12.03 5.46
N ALA A 188 -14.50 -12.31 4.62
CA ALA A 188 -14.89 -11.43 3.52
C ALA A 188 -15.29 -10.03 4.02
N THR A 189 -16.09 -10.00 5.09
CA THR A 189 -16.55 -8.73 5.70
C THR A 189 -15.38 -7.97 6.32
N ALA A 190 -14.49 -8.66 7.04
CA ALA A 190 -13.27 -8.08 7.57
C ALA A 190 -12.37 -7.55 6.45
N GLY A 191 -12.20 -8.32 5.37
CA GLY A 191 -11.43 -7.94 4.19
C GLY A 191 -11.95 -6.67 3.51
N ALA A 192 -13.26 -6.52 3.43
CA ALA A 192 -13.90 -5.32 2.91
C ALA A 192 -13.69 -4.07 3.79
N LEU A 193 -13.43 -4.25 5.09
CA LEU A 193 -13.19 -3.17 6.05
C LEU A 193 -11.70 -2.82 6.23
N LEU A 194 -10.77 -3.66 5.76
CA LEU A 194 -9.33 -3.41 5.86
C LEU A 194 -8.86 -2.04 5.30
N PRO A 195 -9.39 -1.53 4.18
CA PRO A 195 -9.08 -0.19 3.70
C PRO A 195 -9.28 0.91 4.76
N ALA A 196 -10.28 0.78 5.65
CA ALA A 196 -10.55 1.77 6.69
C ALA A 196 -9.38 1.88 7.67
N VAL A 197 -8.68 0.78 7.94
CA VAL A 197 -7.49 0.76 8.80
C VAL A 197 -6.34 1.53 8.14
N GLY A 198 -6.10 1.33 6.85
CA GLY A 198 -5.10 2.10 6.10
C GLY A 198 -5.37 3.60 6.13
N PHE A 199 -6.62 4.03 5.88
CA PHE A 199 -6.99 5.43 6.02
C PHE A 199 -6.82 5.97 7.45
N ALA A 200 -7.13 5.18 8.48
CA ALA A 200 -6.92 5.58 9.87
C ALA A 200 -5.43 5.79 10.19
N ILE A 201 -4.55 4.92 9.67
CA ILE A 201 -3.10 5.06 9.81
C ILE A 201 -2.61 6.33 9.09
N LEU A 202 -3.05 6.57 7.84
CA LEU A 202 -2.73 7.82 7.12
C LEU A 202 -3.13 9.08 7.91
N LEU A 203 -4.36 9.11 8.44
CA LEU A 203 -4.89 10.26 9.17
C LEU A 203 -4.13 10.51 10.48
N ARG A 204 -3.49 9.49 11.06
CA ARG A 204 -2.61 9.66 12.23
C ARG A 204 -1.35 10.45 11.91
N TYR A 205 -0.80 10.28 10.70
CA TYR A 205 0.40 11.00 10.26
C TYR A 205 0.10 12.41 9.74
N LEU A 206 -1.10 12.62 9.20
CA LEU A 206 -1.52 13.95 8.76
C LEU A 206 -1.86 14.85 9.97
N PRO A 207 -1.61 16.18 9.89
CA PRO A 207 -1.94 17.13 10.95
C PRO A 207 -3.45 17.44 10.99
N VAL A 208 -4.28 16.39 11.10
CA VAL A 208 -5.74 16.45 11.06
C VAL A 208 -6.28 17.32 12.20
N LYS A 209 -5.65 17.28 13.38
CA LYS A 209 -6.06 18.13 14.52
C LYS A 209 -6.00 19.63 14.20
N LYS A 210 -4.99 20.06 13.42
CA LYS A 210 -4.83 21.47 13.01
C LYS A 210 -5.78 21.87 11.88
N HIS A 211 -6.16 20.93 11.03
CA HIS A 211 -6.93 21.20 9.80
C HIS A 211 -8.23 20.38 9.69
N TRP A 212 -8.85 20.05 10.83
CA TRP A 212 -10.06 19.22 10.88
C TRP A 212 -11.25 19.74 10.05
N PRO A 213 -11.45 21.07 9.83
CA PRO A 213 -12.55 21.55 9.00
C PRO A 213 -12.42 21.09 7.54
N TYR A 214 -11.20 20.97 7.02
CA TYR A 214 -10.95 20.49 5.65
C TYR A 214 -11.27 19.01 5.50
N LEU A 215 -11.04 18.21 6.55
CA LEU A 215 -11.42 16.80 6.56
C LEU A 215 -12.94 16.64 6.47
N ILE A 216 -13.69 17.38 7.29
CA ILE A 216 -15.16 17.34 7.29
C ILE A 216 -15.71 17.87 5.96
N LEU A 217 -15.17 18.97 5.45
CA LEU A 217 -15.58 19.52 4.17
C LEU A 217 -15.40 18.50 3.03
N GLY A 218 -14.21 17.88 2.95
CA GLY A 218 -13.92 16.84 1.97
C GLY A 218 -14.87 15.64 2.09
N PHE A 219 -15.16 15.21 3.33
CA PHE A 219 -16.11 14.14 3.60
C PHE A 219 -17.54 14.50 3.13
N VAL A 220 -18.04 15.68 3.49
CA VAL A 220 -19.40 16.13 3.11
C VAL A 220 -19.53 16.27 1.60
N ILE A 221 -18.56 16.90 0.93
CA ILE A 221 -18.56 17.03 -0.55
C ILE A 221 -18.58 15.64 -1.19
N THR A 222 -17.73 14.72 -0.72
CA THR A 222 -17.64 13.36 -1.25
C THR A 222 -18.95 12.59 -1.01
N ALA A 223 -19.55 12.69 0.18
CA ALA A 223 -20.81 12.02 0.52
C ALA A 223 -21.98 12.53 -0.35
N MET A 224 -22.08 13.85 -0.55
CA MET A 224 -23.09 14.45 -1.42
C MET A 224 -22.93 13.99 -2.86
N LEU A 225 -21.72 14.08 -3.42
CA LEU A 225 -21.45 13.66 -4.78
C LEU A 225 -21.65 12.13 -4.96
N SER A 226 -21.25 11.32 -3.99
CA SER A 226 -21.46 9.86 -4.03
C SER A 226 -22.95 9.51 -4.09
N THR A 227 -23.80 10.25 -3.36
CA THR A 227 -25.26 10.05 -3.39
C THR A 227 -25.83 10.41 -4.76
N ILE A 228 -25.40 11.54 -5.33
CA ILE A 228 -25.85 11.99 -6.65
C ILE A 228 -25.45 10.99 -7.74
N TYR A 229 -24.17 10.62 -7.81
CA TYR A 229 -23.67 9.67 -8.80
C TYR A 229 -24.28 8.28 -8.62
N GLY A 230 -24.53 7.85 -7.37
CA GLY A 230 -25.22 6.61 -7.07
C GLY A 230 -26.65 6.59 -7.61
N ASN A 231 -27.42 7.65 -7.36
CA ASN A 231 -28.79 7.78 -7.86
C ASN A 231 -28.84 7.84 -9.39
N VAL A 232 -27.92 8.58 -10.03
CA VAL A 232 -27.82 8.65 -11.50
C VAL A 232 -27.48 7.27 -12.09
N THR A 233 -26.56 6.54 -11.48
CA THR A 233 -26.20 5.18 -11.91
C THR A 233 -27.39 4.23 -11.77
N LEU A 234 -28.11 4.29 -10.64
CA LEU A 234 -29.31 3.48 -10.41
C LEU A 234 -30.39 3.76 -11.48
N LEU A 235 -30.70 5.03 -11.74
CA LEU A 235 -31.63 5.43 -12.80
C LEU A 235 -31.17 4.92 -14.17
N GLY A 236 -29.88 5.06 -14.46
CA GLY A 236 -29.24 4.57 -15.68
C GLY A 236 -29.39 3.07 -15.89
N THR A 237 -29.10 2.28 -14.86
CA THR A 237 -29.26 0.80 -14.91
C THR A 237 -30.72 0.39 -15.08
N THR A 238 -31.66 1.11 -14.48
CA THR A 238 -33.10 0.84 -14.61
C THR A 238 -33.58 1.10 -16.04
N ILE A 239 -33.14 2.21 -16.66
CA ILE A 239 -33.47 2.54 -18.05
C ILE A 239 -32.81 1.56 -19.03
N ALA A 240 -31.56 1.15 -18.78
CA ALA A 240 -30.88 0.12 -19.56
C ALA A 240 -31.59 -1.24 -19.50
N GLY A 241 -32.18 -1.60 -18.36
CA GLY A 241 -33.01 -2.80 -18.22
C GLY A 241 -34.33 -2.74 -19.01
N MET A 242 -34.86 -1.54 -19.27
CA MET A 242 -36.12 -1.34 -20.03
C MET A 242 -35.90 -1.22 -21.55
N ASN A 243 -34.70 -0.86 -22.00
CA ASN A 243 -34.38 -0.74 -23.43
C ASN A 243 -32.99 -1.32 -23.72
N ALA A 244 -32.95 -2.47 -24.39
CA ALA A 244 -31.72 -3.19 -24.75
C ALA A 244 -30.75 -2.39 -25.66
N LYS A 245 -31.19 -1.26 -26.24
CA LYS A 245 -30.34 -0.34 -27.03
C LYS A 245 -29.69 0.76 -26.17
N PHE A 246 -30.02 0.86 -24.89
CA PHE A 246 -29.48 1.87 -23.98
C PHE A 246 -28.24 1.33 -23.27
N THR A 247 -27.10 1.38 -23.97
CA THR A 247 -25.81 0.83 -23.52
C THR A 247 -24.89 1.91 -22.91
N THR A 248 -25.45 2.95 -22.30
CA THR A 248 -24.63 4.00 -21.67
C THR A 248 -24.13 3.53 -20.31
N VAL A 249 -22.82 3.37 -20.17
CA VAL A 249 -22.17 3.11 -18.88
C VAL A 249 -22.06 4.43 -18.13
N PHE A 250 -22.79 4.56 -17.03
CA PHE A 250 -22.66 5.71 -16.14
C PHE A 250 -21.38 5.55 -15.32
N ALA A 251 -20.53 6.57 -15.34
CA ALA A 251 -19.29 6.57 -14.57
C ALA A 251 -19.59 6.72 -13.07
N ASN A 252 -18.90 5.95 -12.24
CA ASN A 252 -18.87 6.20 -10.80
C ASN A 252 -18.18 7.53 -10.49
N LEU A 253 -18.37 8.04 -9.27
CA LEU A 253 -17.74 9.27 -8.81
C LEU A 253 -16.21 9.23 -9.03
N PRO A 254 -15.63 10.14 -9.85
CA PRO A 254 -14.20 10.11 -10.13
C PRO A 254 -13.42 10.56 -8.89
N MET A 255 -12.72 9.62 -8.24
CA MET A 255 -11.84 9.92 -7.10
C MET A 255 -10.76 10.95 -7.46
N LEU A 256 -10.26 10.92 -8.70
CA LEU A 256 -9.32 11.92 -9.22
C LEU A 256 -9.95 13.32 -9.27
N GLY A 257 -11.25 13.42 -9.57
CA GLY A 257 -11.98 14.69 -9.53
C GLY A 257 -12.08 15.24 -8.10
N ILE A 258 -12.38 14.39 -7.12
CA ILE A 258 -12.40 14.78 -5.70
C ILE A 258 -11.00 15.23 -5.24
N ALA A 259 -9.96 14.50 -5.64
CA ALA A 259 -8.58 14.84 -5.32
C ALA A 259 -8.18 16.21 -5.89
N LEU A 260 -8.59 16.53 -7.13
CA LEU A 260 -8.35 17.84 -7.75
C LEU A 260 -9.10 18.97 -7.05
N ILE A 261 -10.34 18.75 -6.59
CA ILE A 261 -11.08 19.73 -5.77
C ILE A 261 -10.32 19.99 -4.46
N GLY A 262 -9.86 18.93 -3.79
CA GLY A 262 -9.05 19.04 -2.57
C GLY A 262 -7.74 19.80 -2.81
N PHE A 263 -7.05 19.50 -3.92
CA PHE A 263 -5.84 20.21 -4.33
C PHE A 263 -6.09 21.70 -4.59
N ALA A 264 -7.18 22.05 -5.27
CA ALA A 264 -7.55 23.44 -5.52
C ALA A 264 -7.82 24.21 -4.22
N LEU A 265 -8.53 23.59 -3.26
CA LEU A 265 -8.76 24.17 -1.93
C LEU A 265 -7.45 24.37 -1.16
N ALA A 266 -6.55 23.38 -1.20
CA ALA A 266 -5.23 23.47 -0.56
C ALA A 266 -4.37 24.59 -1.18
N ALA A 267 -4.36 24.71 -2.52
CA ALA A 267 -3.63 25.76 -3.22
C ALA A 267 -4.17 27.17 -2.89
N MET A 268 -5.50 27.33 -2.79
CA MET A 268 -6.11 28.59 -2.36
C MET A 268 -5.75 28.95 -0.92
N GLN A 269 -5.79 27.97 -0.01
CA GLN A 269 -5.41 28.21 1.39
C GLN A 269 -3.93 28.56 1.53
N TYR A 270 -3.05 27.88 0.80
CA TYR A 270 -1.62 28.17 0.78
C TYR A 270 -1.34 29.60 0.32
N ASN A 271 -1.97 30.03 -0.78
CA ASN A 271 -1.81 31.41 -1.27
C ASN A 271 -2.34 32.45 -0.28
N ARG A 272 -3.41 32.14 0.46
CA ARG A 272 -3.91 33.01 1.54
C ARG A 272 -2.95 33.08 2.71
N SER A 273 -2.42 31.96 3.19
CA SER A 273 -1.46 31.95 4.31
C SER A 273 -0.16 32.67 3.96
N VAL A 274 0.34 32.50 2.72
CA VAL A 274 1.52 33.23 2.25
C VAL A 274 1.23 34.73 2.16
N LYS A 275 0.07 35.13 1.62
CA LYS A 275 -0.32 36.54 1.53
C LYS A 275 -0.47 37.19 2.92
N GLU A 276 -1.08 36.51 3.88
CA GLU A 276 -1.19 36.98 5.27
C GLU A 276 0.19 37.11 5.92
N SER A 277 1.10 36.14 5.73
CA SER A 277 2.48 36.23 6.25
C SER A 277 3.27 37.42 5.68
N ASN A 278 3.11 37.69 4.38
CA ASN A 278 3.75 38.84 3.73
C ASN A 278 3.15 40.18 4.17
N LEU A 279 1.86 40.22 4.48
CA LEU A 279 1.19 41.42 5.00
C LEU A 279 1.63 41.73 6.45
N VAL A 280 1.87 40.72 7.27
CA VAL A 280 2.42 40.88 8.63
C VAL A 280 3.88 41.35 8.58
N ALA A 281 4.68 40.81 7.65
CA ALA A 281 6.07 41.25 7.44
C ALA A 281 6.21 42.67 6.87
N ALA A 282 5.17 43.19 6.19
CA ALA A 282 5.16 44.51 5.58
C ALA A 282 4.64 45.64 6.50
N GLN A 283 4.19 45.35 7.72
CA GLN A 283 3.80 46.40 8.67
C GLN A 283 5.04 47.03 9.33
N PRO A 284 5.18 48.37 9.34
CA PRO A 284 6.26 49.01 10.08
C PRO A 284 6.05 48.76 11.57
N LYS A 285 7.09 48.24 12.25
CA LYS A 285 7.12 48.08 13.72
C LYS A 285 6.84 49.44 14.37
N GLN A 286 5.60 49.69 14.79
CA GLN A 286 5.25 50.83 15.64
C GLN A 286 4.80 50.35 17.01
N ASN A 287 5.50 50.93 17.98
CA ASN A 287 5.36 50.87 19.44
C ASN A 287 5.98 49.67 20.16
N ALA A 288 7.29 49.84 20.43
CA ALA A 288 7.90 49.36 21.66
C ALA A 288 7.21 50.02 22.87
N GLY A 289 6.71 49.20 23.79
CA GLY A 289 6.06 49.62 25.02
C GLY A 289 5.93 48.45 25.99
N ALA A 290 7.07 48.04 26.54
CA ALA A 290 7.31 47.21 27.72
C ALA A 290 6.13 46.42 28.33
N THR A 291 6.17 45.10 28.20
CA THR A 291 6.28 44.20 29.37
C THR A 291 6.65 42.80 28.88
N ASP A 292 7.74 42.30 29.44
CA ASP A 292 8.25 40.93 29.26
C ASP A 292 7.16 39.90 29.57
N LEU A 293 7.08 38.85 28.75
CA LEU A 293 7.34 37.43 29.12
C LEU A 293 6.74 36.53 28.04
N ASP A 294 7.55 35.53 27.64
CA ASP A 294 7.27 34.40 26.74
C ASP A 294 7.49 34.63 25.24
N GLU A 295 8.72 35.00 24.88
CA GLU A 295 9.36 34.46 23.67
C GLU A 295 9.56 32.95 23.88
N GLN A 296 8.58 32.14 23.46
CA GLN A 296 8.84 30.73 23.23
C GLN A 296 9.20 30.55 21.77
N ASP A 297 10.51 30.54 21.60
CA ASP A 297 11.28 30.35 20.39
C ASP A 297 10.75 29.17 19.57
N GLY A 298 10.72 29.36 18.25
CA GLY A 298 10.36 28.35 17.27
C GLY A 298 11.48 27.35 17.04
N GLU A 299 12.09 26.83 18.12
CA GLU A 299 13.02 25.71 18.03
C GLU A 299 12.24 24.39 18.02
N ILE A 300 12.41 23.65 16.93
CA ILE A 300 12.02 22.26 16.84
C ILE A 300 12.95 21.50 17.78
N HIS A 301 12.52 21.27 19.02
CA HIS A 301 13.12 20.21 19.83
C HIS A 301 12.83 18.88 19.13
N GLY A 302 13.88 18.34 18.52
CA GLY A 302 13.94 16.94 18.14
C GLY A 302 13.93 16.12 19.41
N ASP A 303 12.73 15.78 19.87
CA ASP A 303 12.56 14.78 20.93
C ASP A 303 12.67 13.41 20.27
N GLU A 304 13.91 12.93 20.18
CA GLU A 304 14.23 11.51 20.18
C GLU A 304 13.87 10.94 21.56
N LEU A 305 12.81 10.13 21.63
CA LEU A 305 12.69 8.98 22.52
C LEU A 305 11.78 7.91 21.90
#